data_AF-A0A524QI43-F1
#
_entry.id   AF-A0A524QI43-F1
#
_cell.length_a   1.000
_cell.length_b   1.000
_cell.length_c   1.000
_cell.angle_alpha   90.00
_cell.angle_beta   90.00
_cell.angle_gamma   90.00
#
_symmetry.space_group_name_H-M   'P 1'
#
loop_
_entity.id
_entity.type
_entity.pdbx_description
1 polymer ?
#
loop_
_entity_poly.entity_id
_entity_poly.type
_entity_poly.pdbx_seq_one_letter_code
_entity_poly.pdbx_strand_id
1 'polypeptide(L)'
;DPFIGTAAHGHVFPGATTPFGMVQLSPDNGTSGWDWCSGYNWSDSLIAGFSHTHLSGTGIGDLCDILFLPSMNEFSLSLPDSTASLAKLNRSWFSHDAEQARPGYYAVALANGINAELTATPRSGIQRYTAAGDGVLHLLVDLGFAINWDRPADCSLSWDGTALSGRRISTGWAERQYQYFYSLFSENPSSVTMLKTGSKTDGGSVEGKNIACIMTFDIKEGEELLVKTGISAVDEAGASGNLAAEMPGWDFNAAAVAASQAWQKRLSVIRAATSDTSLLRVFYTALYHSMIAPNLWSDADNRYRGTDGEVHTAADFTNYTVFSLWDTYRAAHPLFTITVPEMVPDFINTMLAIRKQQGKLPVWSLMGNETNCMIGYHAVPVLADAVHKKIGGFDYEAALEAAVHSASLDFRGLDHYRNQGYIPSELENESVAKTLEYAIDDWCISQMASEMNQPELEAEFLSRSKNYRNLCVTSIHFVRGRMGDGRWRPDYDPLYSHHTRSDFT
;
A
#
# COMPACT_ATOMS: atom_id res chain seq x y z
N ASP A 1 -15.79 -7.14 8.92
CA ASP A 1 -14.94 -7.76 9.95
C ASP A 1 -13.51 -7.68 9.47
N PRO A 2 -12.76 -6.64 9.89
CA PRO A 2 -11.38 -6.43 9.42
C PRO A 2 -10.39 -7.53 9.79
N PHE A 3 -10.74 -8.45 10.71
CA PHE A 3 -9.83 -9.55 11.09
C PHE A 3 -9.81 -10.70 10.08
N ILE A 4 -10.83 -10.86 9.24
CA ILE A 4 -10.85 -11.94 8.23
C ILE A 4 -9.71 -11.71 7.24
N GLY A 5 -8.76 -12.63 7.17
CA GLY A 5 -7.57 -12.53 6.33
C GLY A 5 -6.31 -12.01 7.04
N THR A 6 -6.41 -11.63 8.32
CA THR A 6 -5.23 -11.28 9.14
C THR A 6 -4.46 -12.52 9.62
N ALA A 7 -5.04 -13.72 9.51
CA ALA A 7 -4.39 -14.98 9.84
C ALA A 7 -3.87 -15.68 8.58
N ALA A 8 -2.93 -16.62 8.77
CA ALA A 8 -2.34 -17.41 7.68
C ALA A 8 -1.86 -16.50 6.53
N HIS A 9 -2.27 -16.77 5.30
CA HIS A 9 -1.70 -16.17 4.10
C HIS A 9 -2.57 -15.07 3.46
N GLY A 10 -3.44 -14.43 4.24
CA GLY A 10 -4.28 -13.33 3.74
C GLY A 10 -3.57 -11.97 3.74
N HIS A 11 -2.67 -11.75 4.70
CA HIS A 11 -1.81 -10.56 4.83
C HIS A 11 -2.57 -9.23 4.79
N VAL A 12 -3.79 -9.15 5.33
CA VAL A 12 -4.46 -7.85 5.55
C VAL A 12 -4.12 -7.30 6.94
N PHE A 13 -4.51 -6.07 7.23
CA PHE A 13 -4.34 -5.44 8.53
C PHE A 13 -5.71 -5.06 9.15
N PRO A 14 -5.86 -5.09 10.49
CA PRO A 14 -7.14 -4.80 11.15
C PRO A 14 -7.36 -3.32 11.46
N GLY A 15 -6.34 -2.47 11.24
CA GLY A 15 -6.33 -1.06 11.59
C GLY A 15 -7.39 -0.19 10.93
N ALA A 16 -7.47 1.05 11.39
CA ALA A 16 -8.38 2.05 10.89
C ALA A 16 -7.87 2.69 9.60
N THR A 17 -8.72 2.72 8.58
CA THR A 17 -8.50 3.45 7.34
C THR A 17 -9.84 3.96 6.80
N THR A 18 -9.80 4.89 5.85
CA THR A 18 -10.97 5.31 5.05
C THR A 18 -10.91 4.66 3.67
N PRO A 19 -12.03 4.55 2.93
CA PRO A 19 -11.99 3.97 1.59
C PRO A 19 -10.96 4.69 0.71
N PHE A 20 -10.00 3.93 0.15
CA PHE A 20 -8.90 4.42 -0.67
C PHE A 20 -8.01 5.49 0.00
N GLY A 21 -7.97 5.51 1.33
CA GLY A 21 -7.22 6.51 2.11
C GLY A 21 -5.69 6.36 1.99
N MET A 22 -4.98 7.47 2.23
CA MET A 22 -3.51 7.52 2.35
C MET A 22 -3.05 6.95 3.68
N VAL A 23 -3.83 7.14 4.76
CA VAL A 23 -3.53 6.59 6.10
C VAL A 23 -4.15 5.21 6.28
N GLN A 24 -3.34 4.28 6.74
CA GLN A 24 -3.73 2.97 7.26
C GLN A 24 -3.20 2.85 8.70
N LEU A 25 -3.91 3.41 9.67
CA LEU A 25 -3.46 3.46 11.06
C LEU A 25 -3.74 2.11 11.75
N SER A 26 -2.72 1.26 11.89
CA SER A 26 -2.87 -0.14 12.29
C SER A 26 -1.82 -0.58 13.32
N PRO A 27 -2.12 -1.59 14.16
CA PRO A 27 -1.10 -2.27 14.97
C PRO A 27 -0.06 -2.99 14.12
N ASP A 28 1.19 -2.93 14.58
CA ASP A 28 2.31 -3.72 14.10
C ASP A 28 2.72 -4.75 15.15
N ASN A 29 2.86 -6.03 14.79
CA ASN A 29 3.38 -7.03 15.75
C ASN A 29 4.90 -6.93 15.98
N GLY A 30 5.62 -6.29 15.04
CA GLY A 30 7.09 -6.20 15.05
C GLY A 30 7.81 -7.49 14.62
N THR A 31 7.07 -8.53 14.26
CA THR A 31 7.58 -9.77 13.65
C THR A 31 7.79 -9.56 12.16
N SER A 32 8.95 -9.99 11.64
CA SER A 32 9.22 -10.00 10.20
C SER A 32 9.01 -11.40 9.64
N GLY A 33 8.42 -11.52 8.45
CA GLY A 33 8.16 -12.76 7.77
C GLY A 33 7.16 -12.57 6.63
N TRP A 34 7.07 -13.57 5.76
CA TRP A 34 6.13 -13.54 4.64
C TRP A 34 4.67 -13.37 5.10
N ASP A 35 4.28 -14.04 6.19
CA ASP A 35 2.93 -13.94 6.74
C ASP A 35 2.63 -12.60 7.44
N TRP A 36 3.64 -11.74 7.63
CA TRP A 36 3.54 -10.42 8.28
C TRP A 36 3.79 -9.27 7.29
N CYS A 37 3.46 -9.44 6.00
CA CYS A 37 3.66 -8.39 5.00
C CYS A 37 2.90 -7.09 5.31
N SER A 38 1.75 -7.17 5.99
CA SER A 38 0.93 -6.03 6.42
C SER A 38 1.27 -5.47 7.79
N GLY A 39 2.36 -5.94 8.42
CA GLY A 39 2.71 -5.58 9.81
C GLY A 39 1.96 -6.34 10.89
N TYR A 40 0.85 -7.00 10.55
CA TYR A 40 0.01 -7.74 11.48
C TYR A 40 -0.28 -9.18 11.01
N ASN A 41 -0.20 -10.14 11.93
CA ASN A 41 -0.72 -11.48 11.77
C ASN A 41 -1.45 -11.93 13.05
N TRP A 42 -2.66 -12.45 12.91
CA TRP A 42 -3.52 -12.91 14.02
C TRP A 42 -2.88 -14.01 14.88
N SER A 43 -1.85 -14.71 14.39
CA SER A 43 -1.15 -15.71 15.21
C SER A 43 -0.25 -15.12 16.30
N ASP A 44 0.06 -13.82 16.22
CA ASP A 44 0.95 -13.13 17.14
C ASP A 44 0.20 -12.65 18.39
N SER A 45 0.94 -12.47 19.48
CA SER A 45 0.43 -12.06 20.79
C SER A 45 1.15 -10.83 21.34
N LEU A 46 1.97 -10.18 20.50
CA LEU A 46 2.73 -8.99 20.80
C LEU A 46 2.41 -7.86 19.81
N ILE A 47 2.41 -6.63 20.30
CA ILE A 47 2.32 -5.40 19.50
C ILE A 47 3.56 -4.54 19.77
N ALA A 48 4.25 -4.12 18.71
CA ALA A 48 5.37 -3.19 18.74
C ALA A 48 4.93 -1.73 18.70
N GLY A 49 3.75 -1.43 18.19
CA GLY A 49 3.17 -0.11 18.18
C GLY A 49 2.10 0.02 17.11
N PHE A 50 1.80 1.26 16.74
CA PHE A 50 0.81 1.62 15.74
C PHE A 50 1.44 2.56 14.72
N SER A 51 1.54 2.13 13.46
CA SER A 51 2.09 2.93 12.36
C SER A 51 1.01 3.38 11.38
N HIS A 52 1.35 4.28 10.46
CA HIS A 52 0.37 5.03 9.66
C HIS A 52 0.20 4.55 8.22
N THR A 53 1.04 3.63 7.75
CA THR A 53 1.08 3.17 6.36
C THR A 53 1.23 1.65 6.30
N HIS A 54 0.39 0.97 5.52
CA HIS A 54 0.38 -0.50 5.43
C HIS A 54 -0.08 -0.99 4.06
N LEU A 55 0.45 -2.13 3.63
CA LEU A 55 -0.01 -2.83 2.44
C LEU A 55 -1.02 -3.92 2.83
N SER A 56 -2.10 -4.05 2.04
CA SER A 56 -3.15 -5.04 2.27
C SER A 56 -3.08 -6.17 1.24
N GLY A 57 -2.74 -7.37 1.69
CA GLY A 57 -2.79 -8.60 0.89
C GLY A 57 -1.60 -8.82 -0.03
N THR A 58 -0.47 -8.15 0.20
CA THR A 58 0.73 -8.29 -0.64
C THR A 58 1.58 -9.49 -0.22
N GLY A 59 2.33 -10.06 -1.16
CA GLY A 59 3.32 -11.11 -0.90
C GLY A 59 4.73 -10.58 -0.59
N ILE A 60 4.90 -9.26 -0.56
CA ILE A 60 6.13 -8.55 -0.19
C ILE A 60 5.75 -7.46 0.81
N GLY A 61 6.48 -7.39 1.92
CA GLY A 61 6.26 -6.42 2.98
C GLY A 61 7.11 -5.17 2.82
N ASP A 62 6.49 -4.02 3.04
CA ASP A 62 7.08 -2.68 3.00
C ASP A 62 6.20 -1.76 3.88
N LEU A 63 6.50 -0.46 3.98
CA LEU A 63 5.78 0.54 4.78
C LEU A 63 5.95 0.34 6.31
N CYS A 64 4.87 0.48 7.09
CA CYS A 64 4.84 0.53 8.55
C CYS A 64 5.55 1.78 9.10
N ASP A 65 5.28 2.93 8.48
CA ASP A 65 5.95 4.19 8.75
C ASP A 65 5.34 4.97 9.91
N ILE A 66 6.19 5.70 10.62
CA ILE A 66 5.82 6.62 11.71
C ILE A 66 5.07 5.86 12.82
N LEU A 67 5.82 5.02 13.54
CA LEU A 67 5.29 4.15 14.59
C LEU A 67 5.23 4.85 15.94
N PHE A 68 4.09 4.71 16.61
CA PHE A 68 3.85 5.14 17.99
C PHE A 68 3.64 3.94 18.91
N LEU A 69 4.29 3.92 20.07
CA LEU A 69 4.09 2.91 21.12
C LEU A 69 3.81 3.60 22.46
N PRO A 70 2.58 3.54 23.00
CA PRO A 70 2.27 4.03 24.34
C PRO A 70 2.57 2.97 25.40
N SER A 71 2.93 3.38 26.62
CA SER A 71 3.22 2.48 27.75
C SER A 71 3.11 3.21 29.09
N MET A 72 2.55 2.57 30.13
CA MET A 72 2.69 3.03 31.53
C MET A 72 4.00 2.57 32.17
N ASN A 73 4.79 1.74 31.47
CA ASN A 73 6.12 1.31 31.90
C ASN A 73 7.20 2.10 31.15
N GLU A 74 8.35 2.34 31.81
CA GLU A 74 9.53 2.88 31.16
C GLU A 74 10.05 1.95 30.05
N PHE A 75 10.61 2.55 28.99
CA PHE A 75 11.19 1.79 27.87
C PHE A 75 12.63 1.36 28.15
N SER A 76 12.94 0.11 27.82
CA SER A 76 14.33 -0.36 27.72
C SER A 76 15.00 0.28 26.49
N LEU A 77 16.17 0.87 26.72
CA LEU A 77 16.93 1.58 25.68
C LEU A 77 18.17 0.79 25.20
N SER A 78 18.47 -0.33 25.85
CA SER A 78 19.66 -1.14 25.57
C SER A 78 19.44 -2.02 24.35
N LEU A 79 19.77 -1.50 23.17
CA LEU A 79 19.64 -2.23 21.92
C LEU A 79 20.73 -3.31 21.77
N PRO A 80 20.40 -4.49 21.20
CA PRO A 80 21.39 -5.54 20.92
C PRO A 80 22.39 -5.15 19.82
N ASP A 81 21.98 -4.29 18.89
CA ASP A 81 22.83 -3.69 17.85
C ASP A 81 22.23 -2.36 17.36
N SER A 82 22.97 -1.63 16.51
CA SER A 82 22.57 -0.31 16.02
C SER A 82 21.41 -0.31 15.00
N THR A 83 21.00 -1.48 14.52
CA THR A 83 19.89 -1.66 13.56
C THR A 83 18.61 -2.13 14.24
N ALA A 84 18.67 -2.55 15.50
CA ALA A 84 17.51 -2.95 16.28
C ALA A 84 16.60 -1.75 16.60
N SER A 85 15.29 -1.97 16.53
CA SER A 85 14.27 -0.97 16.86
C SER A 85 13.92 -1.00 18.35
N LEU A 86 13.71 0.19 18.93
CA LEU A 86 13.25 0.33 20.31
C LEU A 86 11.83 -0.20 20.48
N ALA A 87 10.96 0.03 19.51
CA ALA A 87 9.61 -0.52 19.51
C ALA A 87 9.59 -2.05 19.55
N LYS A 88 10.45 -2.72 18.76
CA LYS A 88 10.58 -4.20 18.79
C LYS A 88 11.13 -4.74 20.12
N LEU A 89 12.02 -3.99 20.76
CA LEU A 89 12.56 -4.34 22.08
C LEU A 89 11.50 -4.23 23.18
N ASN A 90 10.55 -3.30 23.03
CA ASN A 90 9.56 -2.93 24.05
C ASN A 90 8.13 -3.36 23.71
N ARG A 91 7.98 -4.42 22.91
CA ARG A 91 6.66 -4.96 22.55
C ARG A 91 5.80 -5.25 23.77
N SER A 92 4.51 -4.99 23.63
CA SER A 92 3.51 -5.24 24.65
C SER A 92 2.67 -6.47 24.31
N TRP A 93 2.35 -7.28 25.32
CA TRP A 93 1.39 -8.37 25.17
C TRP A 93 -0.02 -7.82 24.98
N PHE A 94 -0.83 -8.51 24.19
CA PHE A 94 -2.25 -8.25 24.05
C PHE A 94 -3.02 -9.58 23.92
N SER A 95 -4.35 -9.51 23.95
CA SER A 95 -5.23 -10.65 23.66
C SER A 95 -6.31 -10.23 22.68
N HIS A 96 -6.65 -11.11 21.74
CA HIS A 96 -7.77 -10.92 20.82
C HIS A 96 -9.13 -10.80 21.53
N ASP A 97 -9.26 -11.32 22.75
CA ASP A 97 -10.47 -11.14 23.58
C ASP A 97 -10.69 -9.68 23.99
N ALA A 98 -9.61 -8.88 24.00
CA ALA A 98 -9.60 -7.46 24.32
C ALA A 98 -9.19 -6.60 23.10
N GLU A 99 -9.48 -7.11 21.90
CA GLU A 99 -9.20 -6.45 20.62
C GLU A 99 -10.49 -6.35 19.79
N GLN A 100 -10.71 -5.22 19.15
CA GLN A 100 -11.89 -5.00 18.31
C GLN A 100 -11.57 -4.16 17.09
N ALA A 101 -12.19 -4.50 15.97
CA ALA A 101 -12.03 -3.77 14.71
C ALA A 101 -13.35 -3.68 13.95
N ARG A 102 -13.57 -2.54 13.31
CA ARG A 102 -14.69 -2.29 12.38
C ARG A 102 -14.25 -1.27 11.32
N PRO A 103 -14.94 -1.14 10.18
CA PRO A 103 -14.53 -0.19 9.14
C PRO A 103 -14.32 1.23 9.70
N GLY A 104 -13.09 1.73 9.61
CA GLY A 104 -12.67 3.04 10.11
C GLY A 104 -12.30 3.10 11.60
N TYR A 105 -12.20 1.98 12.33
CA TYR A 105 -11.86 1.99 13.75
C TYR A 105 -11.20 0.68 14.22
N TYR A 106 -10.18 0.81 15.07
CA TYR A 106 -9.51 -0.29 15.76
C TYR A 106 -9.32 0.04 17.23
N ALA A 107 -9.35 -0.96 18.12
CA ALA A 107 -8.98 -0.79 19.51
C ALA A 107 -8.40 -2.06 20.13
N VAL A 108 -7.50 -1.89 21.10
CA VAL A 108 -6.85 -2.98 21.82
C VAL A 108 -6.44 -2.56 23.24
N ALA A 109 -6.59 -3.47 24.20
CA ALA A 109 -5.98 -3.34 25.52
C ALA A 109 -4.57 -3.95 25.53
N LEU A 110 -3.57 -3.15 25.89
CA LEU A 110 -2.17 -3.56 26.00
C LEU A 110 -1.83 -3.92 27.45
N ALA A 111 -1.06 -4.99 27.66
CA ALA A 111 -0.63 -5.46 28.98
C ALA A 111 0.31 -4.47 29.70
N ASN A 112 0.77 -3.42 29.02
CA ASN A 112 1.57 -2.34 29.58
C ASN A 112 0.72 -1.20 30.19
N GLY A 113 -0.58 -1.43 30.41
CA GLY A 113 -1.46 -0.52 31.13
C GLY A 113 -2.14 0.56 30.28
N ILE A 114 -2.17 0.40 28.95
CA ILE A 114 -2.80 1.35 28.02
C ILE A 114 -3.91 0.65 27.22
N ASN A 115 -5.07 1.29 27.14
CA ASN A 115 -6.08 0.99 26.12
C ASN A 115 -5.88 1.95 24.94
N ALA A 116 -5.63 1.40 23.76
CA ALA A 116 -5.41 2.16 22.53
C ALA A 116 -6.62 2.07 21.60
N GLU A 117 -7.02 3.20 21.04
CA GLU A 117 -8.07 3.30 20.01
C GLU A 117 -7.58 4.15 18.85
N LEU A 118 -7.92 3.74 17.63
CA LEU A 118 -7.43 4.31 16.38
C LEU A 118 -8.61 4.64 15.45
N THR A 119 -8.58 5.80 14.81
CA THR A 119 -9.41 6.12 13.64
C THR A 119 -8.62 6.98 12.65
N ALA A 120 -9.10 7.11 11.42
CA ALA A 120 -8.41 7.84 10.35
C ALA A 120 -9.36 8.74 9.55
N THR A 121 -8.79 9.81 9.00
CA THR A 121 -9.32 10.57 7.85
C THR A 121 -8.53 10.15 6.59
N PRO A 122 -8.79 10.72 5.40
CA PRO A 122 -8.04 10.34 4.19
C PRO A 122 -6.51 10.46 4.31
N ARG A 123 -5.98 11.49 4.99
CA ARG A 123 -4.54 11.81 5.09
C ARG A 123 -4.04 12.01 6.51
N SER A 124 -4.87 11.77 7.53
CA SER A 124 -4.49 11.91 8.94
C SER A 124 -5.02 10.77 9.80
N GLY A 125 -4.27 10.42 10.83
CA GLY A 125 -4.67 9.48 11.87
C GLY A 125 -4.95 10.20 13.19
N ILE A 126 -5.86 9.67 14.00
CA ILE A 126 -5.98 10.04 15.41
C ILE A 126 -5.97 8.80 16.28
N GLN A 127 -5.18 8.88 17.34
CA GLN A 127 -4.96 7.85 18.35
C GLN A 127 -5.53 8.38 19.67
N ARG A 128 -6.20 7.52 20.42
CA ARG A 128 -6.62 7.78 21.80
C ARG A 128 -6.00 6.73 22.71
N TYR A 129 -5.24 7.18 23.69
CA TYR A 129 -4.60 6.33 24.69
C TYR A 129 -5.22 6.61 26.06
N THR A 130 -5.87 5.60 26.64
CA THR A 130 -6.49 5.70 27.96
C THR A 130 -5.65 4.92 28.97
N ALA A 131 -5.25 5.55 30.07
CA ALA A 131 -4.45 4.90 31.10
C ALA A 131 -5.33 3.97 31.97
N ALA A 132 -4.85 2.75 32.23
CA ALA A 132 -5.51 1.78 33.11
C ALA A 132 -5.19 1.97 34.60
N GLY A 133 -4.41 3.01 34.94
CA GLY A 133 -4.02 3.35 36.30
C GLY A 133 -3.31 4.71 36.35
N ASP A 134 -3.13 5.24 37.56
CA ASP A 134 -2.40 6.49 37.79
C ASP A 134 -0.90 6.33 37.52
N GLY A 135 -0.26 7.33 36.92
CA GLY A 135 1.19 7.35 36.77
C GLY A 135 1.69 8.24 35.63
N VAL A 136 2.73 7.76 34.94
CA VAL A 136 3.36 8.43 33.81
C VAL A 136 3.13 7.60 32.56
N LEU A 137 2.48 8.18 31.56
CA LEU A 137 2.41 7.62 30.21
C LEU A 137 3.68 8.00 29.45
N HIS A 138 4.39 6.99 28.96
CA HIS A 138 5.52 7.13 28.05
C HIS A 138 5.04 6.82 26.63
N LEU A 139 5.24 7.76 25.71
CA LEU A 139 4.93 7.60 24.30
C LEU A 139 6.24 7.58 23.50
N LEU A 140 6.57 6.42 22.95
CA LEU A 140 7.70 6.24 22.04
C LEU A 140 7.25 6.51 20.60
N VAL A 141 8.01 7.34 19.88
CA VAL A 141 7.89 7.51 18.42
C VAL A 141 9.20 7.00 17.80
N ASP A 142 9.13 5.89 17.07
CA ASP A 142 10.32 5.18 16.56
C ASP A 142 10.38 5.24 15.02
N LEU A 143 11.28 6.07 14.47
CA LEU A 143 11.51 6.11 13.02
C LEU A 143 12.54 5.06 12.56
N GLY A 144 13.22 4.40 13.49
CA GLY A 144 14.07 3.25 13.25
C GLY A 144 13.30 1.94 13.11
N PHE A 145 12.00 1.93 13.41
CA PHE A 145 11.15 0.76 13.20
C PHE A 145 11.11 0.38 11.72
N ALA A 146 11.22 -0.92 11.46
CA ALA A 146 11.25 -1.50 10.14
C ALA A 146 10.88 -2.98 10.23
N ILE A 147 10.13 -3.50 9.27
CA ILE A 147 9.84 -4.93 9.15
C ILE A 147 10.16 -5.41 7.73
N ASN A 148 10.34 -6.72 7.58
CA ASN A 148 10.53 -7.33 6.26
C ASN A 148 11.70 -6.67 5.47
N TRP A 149 11.42 -6.19 4.26
CA TRP A 149 12.39 -5.61 3.33
C TRP A 149 12.64 -4.11 3.54
N ASP A 150 11.80 -3.41 4.31
CA ASP A 150 11.96 -1.98 4.59
C ASP A 150 13.22 -1.70 5.44
N ARG A 151 13.90 -0.59 5.14
CA ARG A 151 15.11 -0.13 5.84
C ARG A 151 15.13 1.42 5.90
N PRO A 152 15.21 2.02 7.09
CA PRO A 152 15.42 3.46 7.26
C PRO A 152 16.76 3.90 6.65
N ALA A 153 16.73 4.96 5.86
CA ALA A 153 17.91 5.49 5.14
C ALA A 153 18.30 6.90 5.58
N ASP A 154 17.33 7.80 5.75
CA ASP A 154 17.51 9.17 6.24
C ASP A 154 16.26 9.61 7.00
N CYS A 155 16.41 9.85 8.31
CA CYS A 155 15.30 10.29 9.15
C CYS A 155 15.69 11.54 9.95
N SER A 156 14.68 12.37 10.22
CA SER A 156 14.76 13.49 11.16
C SER A 156 13.55 13.47 12.09
N LEU A 157 13.77 13.86 13.34
CA LEU A 157 12.73 14.11 14.34
C LEU A 157 13.01 15.45 15.01
N SER A 158 11.97 16.26 15.20
CA SER A 158 12.05 17.56 15.85
C SER A 158 10.81 17.85 16.68
N TRP A 159 11.02 18.39 17.87
CA TRP A 159 9.99 18.95 18.74
C TRP A 159 10.21 20.46 18.86
N ASP A 160 9.21 21.24 18.43
CA ASP A 160 9.28 22.71 18.43
C ASP A 160 8.62 23.36 19.66
N GLY A 161 8.13 22.55 20.60
CA GLY A 161 7.34 23.01 21.75
C GLY A 161 5.83 22.87 21.57
N THR A 162 5.35 22.60 20.35
CA THR A 162 3.93 22.42 20.02
C THR A 162 3.69 21.10 19.28
N ALA A 163 4.54 20.78 18.32
CA ALA A 163 4.38 19.62 17.44
C ALA A 163 5.65 18.79 17.35
N LEU A 164 5.45 17.47 17.24
CA LEU A 164 6.50 16.53 16.84
C LEU A 164 6.40 16.33 15.33
N SER A 165 7.48 16.62 14.61
CA SER A 165 7.52 16.58 13.16
C SER A 165 8.82 15.98 12.65
N GLY A 166 8.83 15.60 11.38
CA GLY A 166 10.04 15.16 10.72
C GLY A 166 9.80 14.35 9.47
N ARG A 167 10.85 13.65 9.05
CA ARG A 167 10.85 12.79 7.86
C ARG A 167 11.39 11.41 8.19
N ARG A 168 10.87 10.42 7.48
CA ARG A 168 11.41 9.08 7.34
C ARG A 168 11.56 8.80 5.85
N ILE A 169 12.80 8.67 5.40
CA ILE A 169 13.12 8.18 4.06
C ILE A 169 13.67 6.77 4.22
N SER A 170 13.09 5.83 3.50
CA SER A 170 13.44 4.41 3.56
C SER A 170 13.65 3.81 2.17
N THR A 171 14.26 2.63 2.16
CA THR A 171 14.46 1.78 1.00
C THR A 171 13.89 0.40 1.29
N GLY A 172 13.29 -0.26 0.31
CA GLY A 172 12.74 -1.61 0.49
C GLY A 172 12.29 -2.20 -0.83
N TRP A 173 11.00 -2.55 -0.92
CA TRP A 173 10.40 -2.95 -2.19
C TRP A 173 10.20 -1.72 -3.09
N ALA A 174 9.76 -0.60 -2.52
CA ALA A 174 9.96 0.70 -3.13
C ALA A 174 11.43 1.12 -2.93
N GLU A 175 12.08 1.50 -4.02
CA GLU A 175 13.52 1.84 -4.01
C GLU A 175 13.82 3.02 -3.06
N ARG A 176 12.94 4.03 -3.05
CA ARG A 176 13.06 5.18 -2.17
C ARG A 176 11.70 5.75 -1.78
N GLN A 177 11.32 5.56 -0.53
CA GLN A 177 10.06 6.06 0.02
C GLN A 177 10.30 7.35 0.79
N TYR A 178 9.39 8.31 0.62
CA TYR A 178 9.41 9.58 1.34
C TYR A 178 8.17 9.65 2.21
N GLN A 179 8.37 9.76 3.52
CA GLN A 179 7.28 9.97 4.46
C GLN A 179 7.61 11.12 5.40
N TYR A 180 6.84 12.20 5.30
CA TYR A 180 6.85 13.31 6.23
C TYR A 180 5.64 13.22 7.15
N PHE A 181 5.78 13.72 8.37
CA PHE A 181 4.69 13.70 9.35
C PHE A 181 4.70 14.94 10.23
N TYR A 182 3.51 15.26 10.75
CA TYR A 182 3.30 16.35 11.71
C TYR A 182 2.28 15.91 12.76
N SER A 183 2.68 15.86 14.03
CA SER A 183 1.86 15.35 15.13
C SER A 183 1.61 16.39 16.20
N LEU A 184 0.35 16.47 16.63
CA LEU A 184 -0.09 17.27 17.77
C LEU A 184 -0.58 16.36 18.89
N PHE A 185 -0.51 16.86 20.13
CA PHE A 185 -0.90 16.15 21.35
C PHE A 185 -1.97 16.96 22.09
N SER A 186 -2.97 16.29 22.70
CA SER A 186 -4.01 17.00 23.46
C SER A 186 -3.49 17.64 24.74
N GLU A 187 -2.40 17.08 25.28
CA GLU A 187 -1.71 17.55 26.47
C GLU A 187 -0.26 17.89 26.13
N ASN A 188 0.34 18.79 26.91
CA ASN A 188 1.76 19.10 26.77
C ASN A 188 2.61 18.02 27.46
N PRO A 189 3.67 17.50 26.82
CA PRO A 189 4.56 16.55 27.46
C PRO A 189 5.34 17.23 28.59
N SER A 190 5.46 16.55 29.73
CA SER A 190 6.31 16.95 30.85
C SER A 190 7.79 16.82 30.53
N SER A 191 8.15 15.90 29.62
CA SER A 191 9.50 15.80 29.06
C SER A 191 9.47 15.24 27.65
N VAL A 192 10.48 15.63 26.86
CA VAL A 192 10.72 15.12 25.50
C VAL A 192 12.18 14.71 25.44
N THR A 193 12.44 13.43 25.18
CA THR A 193 13.77 12.86 25.09
C THR A 193 14.03 12.36 23.69
N MET A 194 14.98 12.98 22.99
CA MET A 194 15.44 12.49 21.68
C MET A 194 16.47 11.38 21.85
N LEU A 195 16.40 10.38 20.96
CA LEU A 195 17.22 9.18 20.99
C LEU A 195 17.86 8.91 19.64
N LYS A 196 19.11 8.48 19.66
CA LYS A 196 19.83 7.94 18.51
C LYS A 196 20.48 6.63 18.90
N THR A 197 20.11 5.53 18.22
CA THR A 197 20.61 4.18 18.52
C THR A 197 20.52 3.84 20.01
N GLY A 198 19.36 4.10 20.62
CA GLY A 198 19.10 3.84 22.05
C GLY A 198 19.77 4.80 23.05
N SER A 199 20.55 5.77 22.59
CA SER A 199 21.22 6.75 23.46
C SER A 199 20.54 8.11 23.40
N LYS A 200 20.40 8.77 24.56
CA LYS A 200 19.88 10.13 24.65
C LYS A 200 20.77 11.10 23.87
N THR A 201 20.14 12.03 23.15
CA THR A 201 20.82 13.13 22.47
C THR A 201 20.48 14.45 23.15
N ASP A 202 21.38 15.42 23.02
CA ASP A 202 21.11 16.79 23.48
C ASP A 202 20.25 17.54 22.46
N GLY A 203 19.36 18.42 22.94
CA GLY A 203 18.52 19.27 22.11
C GLY A 203 17.14 18.71 21.76
N GLY A 204 16.36 19.50 21.03
CA GLY A 204 14.97 19.19 20.65
C GLY A 204 14.84 18.50 19.28
N SER A 205 15.94 18.10 18.64
CA SER A 205 15.91 17.43 17.34
C SER A 205 17.04 16.41 17.20
N VAL A 206 16.84 15.44 16.31
CA VAL A 206 17.81 14.38 16.03
C VAL A 206 17.69 13.91 14.57
N GLU A 207 18.83 13.62 13.95
CA GLU A 207 18.91 13.03 12.61
C GLU A 207 19.72 11.72 12.62
N GLY A 208 19.32 10.78 11.78
CA GLY A 208 19.97 9.49 11.63
C GLY A 208 19.02 8.41 11.12
N LYS A 209 19.51 7.18 10.98
CA LYS A 209 18.71 6.04 10.51
C LYS A 209 17.85 5.40 11.61
N ASN A 210 18.43 5.28 12.80
CA ASN A 210 17.77 4.69 13.96
C ASN A 210 17.64 5.78 15.02
N ILE A 211 16.54 6.53 14.92
CA ILE A 211 16.20 7.64 15.81
C ILE A 211 14.80 7.46 16.36
N ALA A 212 14.59 7.94 17.58
CA ALA A 212 13.30 7.90 18.23
C ALA A 212 13.13 9.10 19.16
N CYS A 213 11.91 9.30 19.63
CA CYS A 213 11.57 10.25 20.67
C CYS A 213 10.76 9.54 21.76
N ILE A 214 11.00 9.85 23.04
CA ILE A 214 10.10 9.49 24.13
C ILE A 214 9.53 10.77 24.71
N MET A 215 8.19 10.85 24.72
CA MET A 215 7.44 11.91 25.39
C MET A 215 6.77 11.36 26.64
N THR A 216 6.73 12.13 27.72
CA THR A 216 6.13 11.70 29.00
C THR A 216 4.99 12.60 29.43
N PHE A 217 3.91 12.02 29.93
CA PHE A 217 2.71 12.74 30.36
C PHE A 217 2.28 12.21 31.73
N ASP A 218 2.08 13.09 32.70
CA ASP A 218 1.41 12.72 33.95
C ASP A 218 -0.06 12.45 33.64
N ILE A 219 -0.56 11.27 34.01
CA ILE A 219 -1.91 10.83 33.66
C ILE A 219 -2.55 10.05 34.82
N LYS A 220 -3.86 10.20 34.98
CA LYS A 220 -4.64 9.41 35.94
C LYS A 220 -5.39 8.27 35.26
N GLU A 221 -5.82 7.31 36.06
CA GLU A 221 -6.71 6.24 35.61
C GLU A 221 -7.93 6.82 34.88
N GLY A 222 -8.15 6.35 33.65
CA GLY A 222 -9.26 6.79 32.80
C GLY A 222 -9.06 8.13 32.10
N GLU A 223 -7.98 8.87 32.35
CA GLU A 223 -7.63 10.05 31.53
C GLU A 223 -7.11 9.61 30.14
N GLU A 224 -7.34 10.47 29.15
CA GLU A 224 -7.07 10.21 27.74
C GLU A 224 -5.96 11.13 27.22
N LEU A 225 -4.96 10.56 26.55
CA LEU A 225 -4.06 11.30 25.66
C LEU A 225 -4.49 11.08 24.22
N LEU A 226 -4.80 12.16 23.51
CA LEU A 226 -5.07 12.13 22.07
C LEU A 226 -3.83 12.57 21.30
N VAL A 227 -3.56 11.87 20.20
CA VAL A 227 -2.49 12.21 19.25
C VAL A 227 -3.09 12.27 17.85
N LYS A 228 -2.90 13.37 17.13
CA LYS A 228 -3.27 13.45 15.72
C LYS A 228 -2.05 13.64 14.86
N THR A 229 -1.98 12.91 13.77
CA THR A 229 -0.82 12.91 12.88
C THR A 229 -1.29 13.04 11.44
N GLY A 230 -0.86 14.11 10.77
CA GLY A 230 -0.93 14.21 9.31
C GLY A 230 0.32 13.62 8.68
N ILE A 231 0.16 13.00 7.51
CA ILE A 231 1.27 12.42 6.74
C ILE A 231 1.30 13.01 5.33
N SER A 232 2.48 13.07 4.70
CA SER A 232 2.68 13.54 3.32
C SER A 232 3.90 12.88 2.67
N ALA A 233 3.85 12.65 1.36
CA ALA A 233 5.02 12.21 0.57
C ALA A 233 5.87 13.38 0.05
N VAL A 234 5.43 14.61 0.26
CA VAL A 234 6.02 15.83 -0.33
C VAL A 234 6.97 16.50 0.66
N ASP A 235 6.44 16.97 1.78
CA ASP A 235 7.17 17.70 2.83
C ASP A 235 6.36 17.84 4.14
N GLU A 236 6.99 18.37 5.19
CA GLU A 236 6.34 18.61 6.50
C GLU A 236 5.21 19.67 6.43
N ALA A 237 5.30 20.61 5.47
CA ALA A 237 4.24 21.59 5.22
C ALA A 237 2.98 20.92 4.64
N GLY A 238 3.15 19.93 3.76
CA GLY A 238 2.08 19.07 3.26
C GLY A 238 1.46 18.25 4.38
N ALA A 239 2.28 17.63 5.24
CA ALA A 239 1.79 16.85 6.37
C ALA A 239 0.97 17.68 7.37
N SER A 240 1.45 18.88 7.73
CA SER A 240 0.71 19.81 8.61
C SER A 240 -0.53 20.39 7.92
N GLY A 241 -0.47 20.70 6.62
CA GLY A 241 -1.60 21.15 5.82
C GLY A 241 -2.72 20.10 5.72
N ASN A 242 -2.36 18.83 5.51
CA ASN A 242 -3.28 17.70 5.51
C ASN A 242 -4.01 17.59 6.86
N LEU A 243 -3.26 17.66 7.97
CA LEU A 243 -3.83 17.61 9.31
C LEU A 243 -4.80 18.78 9.57
N ALA A 244 -4.41 20.00 9.17
CA ALA A 244 -5.24 21.19 9.36
C ALA A 244 -6.54 21.14 8.53
N ALA A 245 -6.48 20.59 7.31
CA ALA A 245 -7.63 20.46 6.43
C ALA A 245 -8.64 19.41 6.93
N GLU A 246 -8.17 18.30 7.52
CA GLU A 246 -9.01 17.14 7.82
C GLU A 246 -9.36 17.01 9.32
N MET A 247 -8.53 17.51 10.24
CA MET A 247 -8.71 17.33 11.69
C MET A 247 -8.41 18.60 12.54
N PRO A 248 -9.15 19.72 12.33
CA PRO A 248 -8.93 20.95 13.09
C PRO A 248 -9.28 20.85 14.59
N GLY A 249 -10.12 19.89 15.00
CA GLY A 249 -10.59 19.68 16.37
C GLY A 249 -10.18 18.32 16.95
N TRP A 250 -10.38 18.13 18.26
CA TRP A 250 -9.94 16.94 19.03
C TRP A 250 -11.00 15.83 19.19
N ASP A 251 -12.13 15.91 18.49
CA ASP A 251 -13.21 14.94 18.67
C ASP A 251 -12.92 13.61 17.95
N PHE A 252 -12.29 12.68 18.68
CA PHE A 252 -12.01 11.33 18.23
C PHE A 252 -13.29 10.58 17.80
N ASN A 253 -14.37 10.71 18.56
CA ASN A 253 -15.61 10.00 18.29
C ASN A 253 -16.25 10.50 17.00
N ALA A 254 -16.25 11.81 16.76
CA ALA A 254 -16.72 12.39 15.50
C ALA A 254 -15.90 11.90 14.31
N ALA A 255 -14.57 11.82 14.43
CA ALA A 255 -13.71 11.26 13.39
C ALA A 255 -14.02 9.77 13.11
N ALA A 256 -14.22 8.96 14.15
CA ALA A 256 -14.59 7.54 14.01
C ALA A 256 -15.98 7.35 13.38
N VAL A 257 -16.94 8.22 13.71
CA VAL A 257 -18.26 8.23 13.07
C VAL A 257 -18.14 8.63 11.61
N ALA A 258 -17.37 9.67 11.27
CA ALA A 258 -17.17 10.11 9.90
C ALA A 258 -16.51 9.02 9.03
N ALA A 259 -15.48 8.33 9.56
CA ALA A 259 -14.85 7.20 8.89
C ALA A 259 -15.84 6.05 8.65
N SER A 260 -16.64 5.71 9.66
CA SER A 260 -17.68 4.68 9.53
C SER A 260 -18.76 5.06 8.52
N GLN A 261 -19.16 6.33 8.44
CA GLN A 261 -20.11 6.82 7.45
C GLN A 261 -19.55 6.79 6.02
N ALA A 262 -18.26 7.11 5.84
CA ALA A 262 -17.58 6.98 4.55
C ALA A 262 -17.59 5.51 4.07
N TRP A 263 -17.30 4.56 4.97
CA TRP A 263 -17.44 3.14 4.69
C TRP A 263 -18.87 2.72 4.38
N GLN A 264 -19.84 3.17 5.18
CA GLN A 264 -21.24 2.85 4.96
C GLN A 264 -21.70 3.31 3.57
N LYS A 265 -21.29 4.51 3.12
CA LYS A 265 -21.58 5.02 1.77
C LYS A 265 -21.06 4.06 0.70
N ARG A 266 -19.83 3.58 0.82
CA ARG A 266 -19.17 2.69 -0.14
C ARG A 266 -19.74 1.27 -0.14
N LEU A 267 -19.93 0.69 1.04
CA LEU A 267 -20.47 -0.67 1.17
C LEU A 267 -21.95 -0.73 0.77
N SER A 268 -22.71 0.36 0.90
CA SER A 268 -24.13 0.41 0.51
C SER A 268 -24.37 0.45 -1.00
N VAL A 269 -23.32 0.56 -1.83
CA VAL A 269 -23.43 0.49 -3.30
C VAL A 269 -23.98 -0.86 -3.74
N ILE A 270 -23.71 -1.93 -2.98
CA ILE A 270 -24.30 -3.26 -3.21
C ILE A 270 -25.16 -3.66 -2.00
N ARG A 271 -26.40 -4.07 -2.28
CA ARG A 271 -27.32 -4.64 -1.28
C ARG A 271 -27.42 -6.14 -1.49
N ALA A 272 -26.71 -6.91 -0.67
CA ALA A 272 -26.81 -8.36 -0.64
C ALA A 272 -27.92 -8.81 0.31
N ALA A 273 -28.65 -9.87 -0.04
CA ALA A 273 -29.71 -10.44 0.79
C ALA A 273 -29.53 -11.96 0.92
N THR A 274 -29.48 -12.45 2.16
CA THR A 274 -29.46 -13.87 2.51
C THR A 274 -29.89 -14.01 3.97
N SER A 275 -30.41 -15.18 4.36
CA SER A 275 -30.70 -15.50 5.76
C SER A 275 -29.44 -15.90 6.55
N ASP A 276 -28.32 -16.20 5.87
CA ASP A 276 -27.06 -16.57 6.50
C ASP A 276 -26.18 -15.34 6.74
N THR A 277 -26.11 -14.89 8.00
CA THR A 277 -25.31 -13.72 8.39
C THR A 277 -23.81 -13.93 8.22
N SER A 278 -23.33 -15.18 8.18
CA SER A 278 -21.91 -15.47 7.93
C SER A 278 -21.53 -15.12 6.49
N LEU A 279 -22.41 -15.42 5.53
CA LEU A 279 -22.22 -15.05 4.13
C LEU A 279 -22.25 -13.54 3.93
N LEU A 280 -23.13 -12.81 4.64
CA LEU A 280 -23.12 -11.34 4.61
C LEU A 280 -21.81 -10.76 5.16
N ARG A 281 -21.28 -11.37 6.24
CA ARG A 281 -19.99 -10.96 6.81
C ARG A 281 -18.86 -11.17 5.80
N VAL A 282 -18.77 -12.34 5.18
CA VAL A 282 -17.76 -12.62 4.14
C VAL A 282 -17.90 -11.65 2.97
N PHE A 283 -19.12 -11.44 2.46
CA PHE A 283 -19.38 -10.56 1.33
C PHE A 283 -18.96 -9.12 1.61
N TYR A 284 -19.44 -8.51 2.70
CA TYR A 284 -19.12 -7.12 3.01
C TYR A 284 -17.68 -6.92 3.47
N THR A 285 -17.05 -7.92 4.08
CA THR A 285 -15.62 -7.87 4.35
C THR A 285 -14.79 -7.93 3.05
N ALA A 286 -15.15 -8.78 2.09
CA ALA A 286 -14.47 -8.82 0.79
C ALA A 286 -14.63 -7.49 0.04
N LEU A 287 -15.84 -6.90 0.07
CA LEU A 287 -16.09 -5.58 -0.52
C LEU A 287 -15.28 -4.48 0.18
N TYR A 288 -15.19 -4.53 1.51
CA TYR A 288 -14.31 -3.65 2.30
C TYR A 288 -12.85 -3.75 1.85
N HIS A 289 -12.27 -4.96 1.76
CA HIS A 289 -10.89 -5.14 1.31
C HIS A 289 -10.65 -4.67 -0.12
N SER A 290 -11.64 -4.81 -1.01
CA SER A 290 -11.51 -4.31 -2.38
C SER A 290 -11.38 -2.79 -2.48
N MET A 291 -11.75 -2.05 -1.42
CA MET A 291 -11.76 -0.58 -1.40
C MET A 291 -10.72 0.02 -0.45
N ILE A 292 -9.74 -0.76 -0.01
CA ILE A 292 -8.58 -0.26 0.77
C ILE A 292 -7.54 0.38 -0.15
N ALA A 293 -7.29 -0.21 -1.33
CA ALA A 293 -6.33 0.25 -2.33
C ALA A 293 -7.00 0.31 -3.72
N PRO A 294 -6.56 1.17 -4.67
CA PRO A 294 -5.38 2.06 -4.63
C PRO A 294 -5.42 3.14 -3.53
N ASN A 295 -4.26 3.56 -3.01
CA ASN A 295 -4.19 4.53 -1.92
C ASN A 295 -4.02 5.95 -2.46
N LEU A 296 -4.74 6.90 -1.88
CA LEU A 296 -4.55 8.33 -2.15
C LEU A 296 -3.08 8.74 -1.95
N TRP A 297 -2.53 9.48 -2.91
CA TRP A 297 -1.10 9.83 -2.99
C TRP A 297 -0.81 11.33 -3.20
N SER A 298 -1.85 12.17 -3.21
CA SER A 298 -1.69 13.63 -3.22
C SER A 298 -2.14 14.26 -1.91
N ASP A 299 -1.44 15.31 -1.50
CA ASP A 299 -1.79 16.17 -0.37
C ASP A 299 -3.09 16.95 -0.63
N ALA A 300 -3.62 17.60 0.39
CA ALA A 300 -4.84 18.42 0.31
C ALA A 300 -4.66 19.66 -0.58
N ASP A 301 -3.41 20.08 -0.83
CA ASP A 301 -3.04 21.12 -1.80
C ASP A 301 -2.77 20.56 -3.22
N ASN A 302 -3.06 19.28 -3.44
CA ASN A 302 -2.88 18.50 -4.66
C ASN A 302 -1.42 18.24 -5.07
N ARG A 303 -0.42 18.57 -4.24
CA ARG A 303 0.97 18.18 -4.51
C ARG A 303 1.16 16.68 -4.26
N TYR A 304 2.05 16.05 -5.04
CA TYR A 304 2.45 14.65 -4.86
C TYR A 304 3.88 14.42 -5.32
N ARG A 305 4.51 13.36 -4.81
CA ARG A 305 5.84 12.90 -5.25
C ARG A 305 5.67 11.95 -6.45
N GLY A 306 6.19 12.34 -7.61
CA GLY A 306 6.13 11.55 -8.85
C GLY A 306 7.16 10.43 -8.91
N THR A 307 7.03 9.53 -9.89
CA THR A 307 7.96 8.41 -10.10
C THR A 307 9.33 8.83 -10.64
N ASP A 308 9.49 10.10 -11.00
CA ASP A 308 10.75 10.76 -11.34
C ASP A 308 11.47 11.34 -10.11
N GLY A 309 10.86 11.26 -8.92
CA GLY A 309 11.38 11.84 -7.68
C GLY A 309 11.05 13.32 -7.50
N GLU A 310 10.42 13.97 -8.49
CA GLU A 310 10.07 15.38 -8.43
C GLU A 310 8.71 15.61 -7.75
N VAL A 311 8.46 16.84 -7.28
CA VAL A 311 7.15 17.24 -6.77
C VAL A 311 6.30 17.74 -7.93
N HIS A 312 5.14 17.12 -8.11
CA HIS A 312 4.14 17.48 -9.11
C HIS A 312 2.89 18.02 -8.44
N THR A 313 1.98 18.63 -9.21
CA THR A 313 0.64 19.02 -8.75
C THR A 313 -0.39 18.35 -9.62
N ALA A 314 -1.33 17.62 -9.01
CA ALA A 314 -2.43 16.99 -9.72
C ALA A 314 -3.53 18.02 -9.98
N ALA A 315 -3.57 18.58 -11.19
CA ALA A 315 -4.45 19.72 -11.49
C ALA A 315 -5.94 19.33 -11.54
N ASP A 316 -6.26 18.34 -12.37
CA ASP A 316 -7.65 17.98 -12.71
C ASP A 316 -8.00 16.52 -12.32
N PHE A 317 -7.20 15.90 -11.46
CA PHE A 317 -7.41 14.53 -11.00
C PHE A 317 -6.84 14.34 -9.59
N THR A 318 -7.28 13.31 -8.88
CA THR A 318 -6.66 12.88 -7.61
C THR A 318 -5.58 11.85 -7.89
N ASN A 319 -4.38 12.03 -7.33
CA ASN A 319 -3.28 11.08 -7.53
C ASN A 319 -3.39 9.88 -6.58
N TYR A 320 -3.10 8.67 -7.07
CA TYR A 320 -3.11 7.43 -6.29
C TYR A 320 -1.80 6.64 -6.41
N THR A 321 -1.62 5.64 -5.55
CA THR A 321 -0.51 4.69 -5.57
C THR A 321 -1.00 3.28 -5.17
N VAL A 322 -0.09 2.30 -5.09
CA VAL A 322 -0.40 0.88 -4.86
C VAL A 322 -1.27 0.31 -5.98
N PHE A 323 -0.68 0.23 -7.18
CA PHE A 323 -1.30 -0.44 -8.33
C PHE A 323 -0.72 -1.85 -8.49
N SER A 324 -1.33 -2.84 -7.82
CA SER A 324 -0.97 -4.28 -7.98
C SER A 324 -1.58 -4.86 -9.24
N LEU A 325 -1.13 -4.39 -10.40
CA LEU A 325 -1.90 -4.52 -11.64
C LEU A 325 -2.03 -5.94 -12.12
N TRP A 326 -1.02 -6.79 -11.91
CA TRP A 326 -1.07 -8.22 -12.27
C TRP A 326 -2.23 -8.98 -11.61
N ASP A 327 -2.64 -8.60 -10.41
CA ASP A 327 -3.81 -9.17 -9.73
C ASP A 327 -5.09 -8.39 -10.08
N THR A 328 -5.01 -7.07 -9.96
CA THR A 328 -6.19 -6.21 -9.88
C THR A 328 -6.88 -6.00 -11.23
N TYR A 329 -6.19 -6.15 -12.37
CA TYR A 329 -6.83 -6.08 -13.70
C TYR A 329 -7.90 -7.17 -13.87
N ARG A 330 -7.76 -8.30 -13.17
CA ARG A 330 -8.58 -9.50 -13.35
C ARG A 330 -10.00 -9.34 -12.80
N ALA A 331 -10.16 -8.59 -11.69
CA ALA A 331 -11.44 -8.46 -11.01
C ALA A 331 -11.63 -7.14 -10.26
N ALA A 332 -10.61 -6.60 -9.60
CA ALA A 332 -10.76 -5.37 -8.80
C ALA A 332 -11.05 -4.15 -9.68
N HIS A 333 -10.25 -3.90 -10.72
CA HIS A 333 -10.51 -2.81 -11.66
C HIS A 333 -11.84 -2.96 -12.42
N PRO A 334 -12.20 -4.16 -12.93
CA PRO A 334 -13.56 -4.40 -13.43
C PRO A 334 -14.66 -4.08 -12.40
N LEU A 335 -14.49 -4.46 -11.13
CA LEU A 335 -15.42 -4.13 -10.06
C LEU A 335 -15.50 -2.61 -9.84
N PHE A 336 -14.38 -1.89 -9.90
CA PHE A 336 -14.34 -0.43 -9.71
C PHE A 336 -15.15 0.33 -10.76
N THR A 337 -15.19 -0.16 -12.01
CA THR A 337 -16.09 0.41 -13.04
C THR A 337 -17.58 0.31 -12.70
N ILE A 338 -17.94 -0.52 -11.72
CA ILE A 338 -19.32 -0.72 -11.25
C ILE A 338 -19.54 -0.02 -9.91
N THR A 339 -18.61 -0.18 -8.96
CA THR A 339 -18.82 0.24 -7.57
C THR A 339 -18.30 1.63 -7.25
N VAL A 340 -17.30 2.12 -7.99
CA VAL A 340 -16.70 3.45 -7.83
C VAL A 340 -16.35 4.07 -9.19
N PRO A 341 -17.28 4.08 -10.18
CA PRO A 341 -16.99 4.56 -11.52
C PRO A 341 -16.47 6.00 -11.57
N GLU A 342 -16.80 6.82 -10.57
CA GLU A 342 -16.32 8.19 -10.46
C GLU A 342 -14.83 8.31 -10.12
N MET A 343 -14.21 7.25 -9.58
CA MET A 343 -12.78 7.22 -9.23
C MET A 343 -11.91 6.63 -10.35
N VAL A 344 -12.51 5.89 -11.29
CA VAL A 344 -11.79 5.28 -12.41
C VAL A 344 -10.97 6.28 -13.23
N PRO A 345 -11.47 7.50 -13.55
CA PRO A 345 -10.69 8.49 -14.29
C PRO A 345 -9.44 8.94 -13.54
N ASP A 346 -9.51 9.08 -12.22
CA ASP A 346 -8.35 9.44 -11.38
C ASP A 346 -7.28 8.35 -11.40
N PHE A 347 -7.69 7.08 -11.31
CA PHE A 347 -6.76 5.95 -11.41
C PHE A 347 -6.06 5.94 -12.77
N ILE A 348 -6.79 6.19 -13.85
CA ILE A 348 -6.23 6.22 -15.20
C ILE A 348 -5.30 7.42 -15.38
N ASN A 349 -5.72 8.63 -15.01
CA ASN A 349 -4.87 9.82 -15.09
C ASN A 349 -3.60 9.68 -14.24
N THR A 350 -3.67 8.96 -13.12
CA THR A 350 -2.49 8.60 -12.33
C THR A 350 -1.55 7.68 -13.13
N MET A 351 -2.05 6.61 -13.75
CA MET A 351 -1.22 5.72 -14.60
C MET A 351 -0.60 6.48 -15.79
N LEU A 352 -1.33 7.43 -16.38
CA LEU A 352 -0.81 8.29 -17.46
C LEU A 352 0.24 9.28 -16.95
N ALA A 353 0.08 9.83 -15.75
CA ALA A 353 1.09 10.66 -15.10
C ALA A 353 2.38 9.86 -14.83
N ILE A 354 2.24 8.64 -14.28
CA ILE A 354 3.36 7.71 -14.11
C ILE A 354 4.05 7.46 -15.46
N ARG A 355 3.29 7.17 -16.52
CA ARG A 355 3.85 7.00 -17.87
C ARG A 355 4.72 8.19 -18.28
N LYS A 356 4.27 9.42 -18.06
CA LYS A 356 5.05 10.62 -18.41
C LYS A 356 6.32 10.74 -17.56
N GLN A 357 6.25 10.38 -16.28
CA GLN A 357 7.34 10.53 -15.31
C GLN A 357 8.43 9.44 -15.44
N GLN A 358 8.06 8.17 -15.63
CA GLN A 358 9.02 7.05 -15.69
C GLN A 358 9.26 6.48 -17.10
N GLY A 359 8.51 6.95 -18.11
CA GLY A 359 8.67 6.48 -19.49
C GLY A 359 7.82 5.27 -19.88
N LYS A 360 7.12 4.60 -18.95
CA LYS A 360 6.18 3.49 -19.24
C LYS A 360 4.99 3.48 -18.28
N LEU A 361 3.88 2.88 -18.69
CA LEU A 361 2.76 2.61 -17.78
C LEU A 361 3.24 1.76 -16.58
N PRO A 362 2.61 1.91 -15.40
CA PRO A 362 3.02 1.14 -14.22
C PRO A 362 2.83 -0.36 -14.42
N VAL A 363 3.78 -1.15 -13.92
CA VAL A 363 3.63 -2.61 -13.77
C VAL A 363 3.19 -2.91 -12.33
N TRP A 364 3.97 -2.45 -11.35
CA TRP A 364 3.57 -2.32 -9.95
C TRP A 364 4.09 -0.98 -9.41
N SER A 365 3.21 -0.04 -9.13
CA SER A 365 3.66 1.23 -8.53
C SER A 365 3.45 1.24 -7.02
N LEU A 366 4.49 1.63 -6.26
CA LEU A 366 4.48 1.75 -4.81
C LEU A 366 5.06 3.10 -4.37
N MET A 367 4.28 3.96 -3.72
CA MET A 367 4.77 5.20 -3.08
C MET A 367 5.66 6.06 -4.00
N GLY A 368 5.25 6.29 -5.25
CA GLY A 368 6.08 7.02 -6.23
C GLY A 368 7.30 6.24 -6.75
N ASN A 369 7.29 4.91 -6.68
CA ASN A 369 8.33 4.04 -7.24
C ASN A 369 7.70 2.99 -8.16
N GLU A 370 8.47 2.48 -9.12
CA GLU A 370 8.13 1.28 -9.91
C GLU A 370 8.91 0.08 -9.37
N THR A 371 8.18 -0.98 -9.02
CA THR A 371 8.82 -2.20 -8.49
C THR A 371 8.94 -3.32 -9.52
N ASN A 372 8.33 -3.14 -10.70
CA ASN A 372 8.30 -4.09 -11.82
C ASN A 372 7.66 -5.45 -11.51
N CYS A 373 6.86 -5.52 -10.45
CA CYS A 373 6.17 -6.70 -9.96
C CYS A 373 4.74 -6.83 -10.58
N MET A 374 4.20 -7.96 -11.02
CA MET A 374 4.79 -9.25 -11.34
C MET A 374 5.26 -9.23 -12.79
N ILE A 375 4.54 -9.84 -13.74
CA ILE A 375 4.80 -9.83 -15.20
C ILE A 375 3.73 -8.98 -15.92
N GLY A 376 3.79 -8.92 -17.26
CA GLY A 376 2.79 -8.19 -18.04
C GLY A 376 3.02 -6.69 -18.11
N TYR A 377 2.09 -6.00 -18.76
CA TYR A 377 1.94 -4.54 -18.74
C TYR A 377 0.47 -4.19 -18.49
N HIS A 378 -0.06 -4.74 -17.40
CA HIS A 378 -1.48 -4.85 -17.09
C HIS A 378 -2.20 -3.54 -16.70
N ALA A 379 -1.55 -2.40 -16.77
CA ALA A 379 -2.26 -1.12 -16.88
C ALA A 379 -3.15 -1.10 -18.13
N VAL A 380 -2.72 -1.76 -19.21
CA VAL A 380 -3.40 -1.75 -20.52
C VAL A 380 -4.84 -2.32 -20.47
N PRO A 381 -5.11 -3.52 -19.90
CA PRO A 381 -6.47 -4.00 -19.72
C PRO A 381 -7.36 -3.07 -18.89
N VAL A 382 -6.80 -2.37 -17.88
CA VAL A 382 -7.54 -1.39 -17.08
C VAL A 382 -7.97 -0.19 -17.93
N LEU A 383 -7.06 0.34 -18.75
CA LEU A 383 -7.37 1.42 -19.70
C LEU A 383 -8.43 0.97 -20.72
N ALA A 384 -8.25 -0.22 -21.30
CA ALA A 384 -9.15 -0.76 -22.32
C ALA A 384 -10.57 -1.00 -21.79
N ASP A 385 -10.72 -1.53 -20.58
CA ASP A 385 -12.03 -1.73 -19.95
C ASP A 385 -12.78 -0.40 -19.78
N ALA A 386 -12.08 0.65 -19.32
CA ALA A 386 -12.67 1.98 -19.15
C ALA A 386 -13.05 2.64 -20.49
N VAL A 387 -12.19 2.53 -21.51
CA VAL A 387 -12.48 3.02 -22.88
C VAL A 387 -13.69 2.30 -23.47
N HIS A 388 -13.73 0.97 -23.36
CA HIS A 388 -14.84 0.17 -23.87
C HIS A 388 -16.17 0.52 -23.18
N LYS A 389 -16.14 0.71 -21.86
CA LYS A 389 -17.29 1.14 -21.05
C LYS A 389 -17.63 2.63 -21.18
N LYS A 390 -16.90 3.38 -22.01
CA LYS A 390 -17.13 4.82 -22.27
C LYS A 390 -17.04 5.69 -21.01
N ILE A 391 -16.17 5.33 -20.08
CA ILE A 391 -15.90 6.12 -18.88
C ILE A 391 -15.10 7.36 -19.30
N GLY A 392 -15.64 8.56 -19.09
CA GLY A 392 -14.97 9.83 -19.43
C GLY A 392 -13.99 10.31 -18.35
N GLY A 393 -13.46 11.53 -18.51
CA GLY A 393 -12.58 12.15 -17.51
C GLY A 393 -11.08 11.88 -17.68
N PHE A 394 -10.68 11.21 -18.76
CA PHE A 394 -9.30 11.05 -19.19
C PHE A 394 -9.20 11.08 -20.72
N ASP A 395 -8.02 11.36 -21.24
CA ASP A 395 -7.76 11.42 -22.68
C ASP A 395 -7.57 10.01 -23.26
N TYR A 396 -8.49 9.61 -24.15
CA TYR A 396 -8.51 8.29 -24.77
C TYR A 396 -7.35 8.09 -25.74
N GLU A 397 -7.00 9.12 -26.51
CA GLU A 397 -5.87 9.04 -27.46
C GLU A 397 -4.56 8.93 -26.70
N ALA A 398 -4.39 9.72 -25.62
CA ALA A 398 -3.23 9.61 -24.75
C ALA A 398 -3.15 8.24 -24.05
N ALA A 399 -4.29 7.64 -23.68
CA ALA A 399 -4.33 6.30 -23.11
C ALA A 399 -3.91 5.23 -24.12
N LEU A 400 -4.38 5.30 -25.37
CA LEU A 400 -3.96 4.40 -26.44
C LEU A 400 -2.46 4.56 -26.75
N GLU A 401 -1.97 5.80 -26.85
CA GLU A 401 -0.55 6.08 -27.06
C GLU A 401 0.31 5.48 -25.94
N ALA A 402 -0.08 5.67 -24.68
CA ALA A 402 0.61 5.12 -23.52
C ALA A 402 0.67 3.58 -23.54
N ALA A 403 -0.44 2.95 -23.94
CA ALA A 403 -0.56 1.50 -24.07
C ALA A 403 0.36 0.94 -25.18
N VAL A 404 0.28 1.52 -26.38
CA VAL A 404 1.13 1.14 -27.52
C VAL A 404 2.61 1.35 -27.20
N HIS A 405 2.95 2.48 -26.57
CA HIS A 405 4.32 2.76 -26.20
C HIS A 405 4.87 1.70 -25.25
N SER A 406 4.13 1.39 -24.19
CA SER A 406 4.56 0.42 -23.17
C SER A 406 4.75 -0.98 -23.78
N ALA A 407 3.89 -1.37 -24.72
CA ALA A 407 3.99 -2.64 -25.45
C ALA A 407 5.11 -2.67 -26.52
N SER A 408 5.72 -1.53 -26.84
CA SER A 408 6.79 -1.39 -27.84
C SER A 408 8.19 -1.30 -27.25
N LEU A 409 8.33 -1.29 -25.91
CA LEU A 409 9.62 -1.26 -25.24
C LEU A 409 10.37 -2.59 -25.33
N ASP A 410 11.69 -2.55 -25.26
CA ASP A 410 12.57 -3.73 -25.16
C ASP A 410 12.77 -4.10 -23.69
N PHE A 411 11.68 -4.51 -23.04
CA PHE A 411 11.63 -4.80 -21.60
C PHE A 411 11.07 -6.21 -21.36
N ARG A 412 11.81 -7.05 -20.63
CA ARG A 412 11.40 -8.41 -20.19
C ARG A 412 10.96 -9.34 -21.33
N GLY A 413 11.75 -9.39 -22.39
CA GLY A 413 11.52 -10.27 -23.54
C GLY A 413 10.49 -9.76 -24.55
N LEU A 414 10.00 -8.52 -24.40
CA LEU A 414 9.07 -7.90 -25.34
C LEU A 414 9.64 -7.79 -26.78
N ASP A 415 10.95 -7.62 -26.92
CA ASP A 415 11.65 -7.63 -28.20
C ASP A 415 11.53 -9.01 -28.89
N HIS A 416 11.78 -10.09 -28.14
CA HIS A 416 11.61 -11.45 -28.62
C HIS A 416 10.15 -11.75 -28.95
N TYR A 417 9.23 -11.36 -28.07
CA TYR A 417 7.80 -11.52 -28.27
C TYR A 417 7.31 -10.86 -29.58
N ARG A 418 7.74 -9.62 -29.86
CA ARG A 418 7.37 -8.93 -31.11
C ARG A 418 8.02 -9.55 -32.35
N ASN A 419 9.28 -9.98 -32.25
CA ASN A 419 10.04 -10.48 -33.40
C ASN A 419 9.78 -11.95 -33.74
N GLN A 420 9.49 -12.80 -32.75
CA GLN A 420 9.35 -14.25 -32.90
C GLN A 420 7.92 -14.75 -32.61
N GLY A 421 7.05 -13.90 -32.06
CA GLY A 421 5.71 -14.28 -31.65
C GLY A 421 5.64 -15.08 -30.35
N TYR A 422 6.76 -15.21 -29.63
CA TYR A 422 6.88 -15.80 -28.29
C TYR A 422 8.22 -15.40 -27.66
N ILE A 423 8.38 -15.62 -26.37
CA ILE A 423 9.64 -15.39 -25.65
C ILE A 423 10.41 -16.72 -25.53
N PRO A 424 11.67 -16.79 -26.01
CA PRO A 424 12.51 -17.97 -25.82
C PRO A 424 12.78 -18.31 -24.35
N SER A 425 12.50 -19.55 -23.96
CA SER A 425 12.55 -20.02 -22.57
C SER A 425 13.93 -20.08 -21.94
N GLU A 426 14.99 -20.07 -22.75
CA GLU A 426 16.38 -20.00 -22.30
C GLU A 426 16.92 -18.58 -22.15
N LEU A 427 16.19 -17.57 -22.65
CA LEU A 427 16.62 -16.17 -22.64
C LEU A 427 15.92 -15.34 -21.56
N GLU A 428 14.74 -15.77 -21.12
CA GLU A 428 13.93 -15.02 -20.14
C GLU A 428 13.14 -16.01 -19.25
N ASN A 429 13.17 -15.78 -17.93
CA ASN A 429 12.35 -16.55 -16.99
C ASN A 429 10.86 -16.24 -17.22
N GLU A 430 9.96 -17.14 -16.81
CA GLU A 430 8.50 -16.95 -16.93
C GLU A 430 8.05 -16.72 -18.39
N SER A 431 8.84 -17.19 -19.36
CA SER A 431 8.66 -16.95 -20.79
C SER A 431 7.27 -17.31 -21.32
N VAL A 432 6.70 -18.43 -20.85
CA VAL A 432 5.37 -18.89 -21.24
C VAL A 432 4.31 -17.98 -20.64
N ALA A 433 4.38 -17.73 -19.32
CA ALA A 433 3.42 -16.85 -18.65
C ALA A 433 3.42 -15.44 -19.27
N LYS A 434 4.60 -14.84 -19.44
CA LYS A 434 4.77 -13.54 -20.13
C LYS A 434 4.16 -13.54 -21.53
N THR A 435 4.46 -14.55 -22.36
CA THR A 435 3.90 -14.63 -23.73
C THR A 435 2.37 -14.69 -23.73
N LEU A 436 1.77 -15.44 -22.80
CA LEU A 436 0.31 -15.55 -22.69
C LEU A 436 -0.32 -14.24 -22.19
N GLU A 437 0.30 -13.59 -21.22
CA GLU A 437 -0.22 -12.36 -20.62
C GLU A 437 -0.04 -11.14 -21.54
N TYR A 438 1.08 -11.05 -22.27
CA TYR A 438 1.28 -10.04 -23.31
C TYR A 438 0.25 -10.17 -24.44
N ALA A 439 -0.20 -11.40 -24.74
CA ALA A 439 -1.25 -11.61 -25.74
C ALA A 439 -2.62 -11.06 -25.29
N ILE A 440 -2.93 -11.10 -23.98
CA ILE A 440 -4.12 -10.46 -23.40
C ILE A 440 -3.99 -8.94 -23.52
N ASP A 441 -2.86 -8.40 -23.07
CA ASP A 441 -2.61 -6.95 -23.11
C ASP A 441 -2.68 -6.42 -24.56
N ASP A 442 -2.13 -7.15 -25.54
CA ASP A 442 -2.20 -6.78 -26.96
C ASP A 442 -3.64 -6.86 -27.51
N TRP A 443 -4.45 -7.82 -27.08
CA TRP A 443 -5.87 -7.84 -27.46
C TRP A 443 -6.59 -6.58 -26.96
N CYS A 444 -6.30 -6.15 -25.73
CA CYS A 444 -6.84 -4.92 -25.17
C CYS A 444 -6.44 -3.67 -25.97
N ILE A 445 -5.19 -3.57 -26.44
CA ILE A 445 -4.74 -2.47 -27.32
C ILE A 445 -5.52 -2.51 -28.64
N SER A 446 -5.70 -3.68 -29.22
CA SER A 446 -6.50 -3.86 -30.44
C SER A 446 -7.94 -3.36 -30.26
N GLN A 447 -8.58 -3.66 -29.13
CA GLN A 447 -9.93 -3.16 -28.85
C GLN A 447 -9.97 -1.64 -28.70
N MET A 448 -9.00 -1.04 -27.99
CA MET A 448 -8.89 0.42 -27.88
C MET A 448 -8.70 1.07 -29.27
N ALA A 449 -7.83 0.50 -30.11
CA ALA A 449 -7.59 0.99 -31.46
C ALA A 449 -8.86 0.91 -32.33
N SER A 450 -9.64 -0.17 -32.22
CA SER A 450 -10.91 -0.33 -32.93
C SER A 450 -11.93 0.74 -32.53
N GLU A 451 -12.09 0.97 -31.21
CA GLU A 451 -12.98 2.01 -30.65
C GLU A 451 -12.61 3.43 -31.10
N MET A 452 -11.34 3.64 -31.48
CA MET A 452 -10.80 4.93 -31.96
C MET A 452 -10.62 4.98 -33.49
N ASN A 453 -11.14 4.00 -34.23
CA ASN A 453 -11.04 3.91 -35.69
C ASN A 453 -9.58 3.94 -36.21
N GLN A 454 -8.68 3.19 -35.57
CA GLN A 454 -7.27 3.04 -35.94
C GLN A 454 -7.02 1.63 -36.54
N PRO A 455 -7.43 1.34 -37.79
CA PRO A 455 -7.48 -0.02 -38.33
C PRO A 455 -6.12 -0.70 -38.51
N GLU A 456 -5.06 0.06 -38.81
CA GLU A 456 -3.71 -0.49 -38.94
C GLU A 456 -3.19 -0.98 -37.58
N LEU A 457 -3.37 -0.16 -36.54
CA LEU A 457 -3.00 -0.49 -35.17
C LEU A 457 -3.85 -1.63 -34.61
N GLU A 458 -5.17 -1.61 -34.88
CA GLU A 458 -6.07 -2.71 -34.54
C GLU A 458 -5.56 -4.03 -35.11
N ALA A 459 -5.24 -4.06 -36.42
CA ALA A 459 -4.79 -5.26 -37.11
C ALA A 459 -3.44 -5.78 -36.59
N GLU A 460 -2.50 -4.89 -36.30
CA GLU A 460 -1.19 -5.23 -35.74
C GLU A 460 -1.35 -5.94 -34.38
N PHE A 461 -2.03 -5.28 -33.44
CA PHE A 461 -2.18 -5.81 -32.09
C PHE A 461 -3.14 -7.00 -32.03
N LEU A 462 -4.13 -7.08 -32.92
CA LEU A 462 -4.97 -8.27 -33.06
C LEU A 462 -4.16 -9.47 -33.55
N SER A 463 -3.18 -9.25 -34.44
CA SER A 463 -2.27 -10.31 -34.87
C SER A 463 -1.40 -10.78 -33.71
N ARG A 464 -0.77 -9.86 -32.99
CA ARG A 464 0.07 -10.17 -31.82
C ARG A 464 -0.70 -10.84 -30.69
N SER A 465 -1.97 -10.49 -30.46
CA SER A 465 -2.83 -11.16 -29.46
C SER A 465 -3.01 -12.67 -29.71
N LYS A 466 -2.65 -13.17 -30.89
CA LYS A 466 -2.68 -14.61 -31.23
C LYS A 466 -1.35 -15.32 -30.97
N ASN A 467 -0.35 -14.63 -30.42
CA ASN A 467 0.98 -15.16 -30.15
C ASN A 467 0.98 -16.34 -29.17
N TYR A 468 -0.03 -16.47 -28.30
CA TYR A 468 -0.22 -17.66 -27.45
C TYR A 468 -0.21 -18.98 -28.24
N ARG A 469 -0.65 -18.96 -29.50
CA ARG A 469 -0.70 -20.13 -30.39
C ARG A 469 0.68 -20.69 -30.68
N ASN A 470 1.73 -19.88 -30.61
CA ASN A 470 3.11 -20.30 -30.82
C ASN A 470 3.64 -21.22 -29.71
N LEU A 471 2.93 -21.28 -28.57
CA LEU A 471 3.26 -22.11 -27.42
C LEU A 471 2.31 -23.30 -27.22
N CYS A 472 1.20 -23.37 -27.98
CA CYS A 472 0.22 -24.45 -27.85
C CYS A 472 0.72 -25.75 -28.48
N VAL A 473 0.86 -26.80 -27.67
CA VAL A 473 1.24 -28.14 -28.12
C VAL A 473 -0.01 -29.03 -28.17
N THR A 474 -0.57 -29.19 -29.37
CA THR A 474 -1.85 -29.89 -29.57
C THR A 474 -1.82 -31.37 -29.18
N SER A 475 -0.67 -32.03 -29.21
CA SER A 475 -0.53 -33.45 -28.83
C SER A 475 -0.62 -33.70 -27.33
N ILE A 476 -0.36 -32.69 -26.50
CA ILE A 476 -0.46 -32.79 -25.04
C ILE A 476 -1.58 -31.90 -24.48
N HIS A 477 -2.21 -31.07 -25.31
CA HIS A 477 -3.26 -30.12 -24.92
C HIS A 477 -2.82 -29.09 -23.86
N PHE A 478 -1.53 -28.81 -23.79
CA PHE A 478 -0.94 -27.80 -22.91
C PHE A 478 -0.12 -26.78 -23.70
N VAL A 479 0.24 -25.68 -23.03
CA VAL A 479 1.29 -24.77 -23.48
C VAL A 479 2.65 -25.25 -22.98
N ARG A 480 3.70 -25.02 -23.77
CA ARG A 480 5.07 -25.41 -23.43
C ARG A 480 6.06 -24.34 -23.84
N GLY A 481 7.09 -24.15 -23.03
CA GLY A 481 8.22 -23.28 -23.35
C GLY A 481 8.83 -23.64 -24.69
N ARG A 482 9.26 -22.62 -25.43
CA ARG A 482 9.84 -22.77 -26.77
C ARG A 482 11.18 -22.07 -26.81
N MET A 483 12.16 -22.72 -27.40
CA MET A 483 13.53 -22.24 -27.47
C MET A 483 13.69 -21.23 -28.62
N GLY A 484 14.77 -20.46 -28.65
CA GLY A 484 15.08 -19.49 -29.70
C GLY A 484 15.30 -20.12 -31.07
N ASP A 485 15.65 -21.41 -31.13
CA ASP A 485 15.74 -22.20 -32.36
C ASP A 485 14.41 -22.85 -32.80
N GLY A 486 13.33 -22.59 -32.06
CA GLY A 486 11.99 -23.07 -32.36
C GLY A 486 11.65 -24.45 -31.80
N ARG A 487 12.60 -25.17 -31.19
CA ARG A 487 12.32 -26.45 -30.51
C ARG A 487 11.51 -26.23 -29.22
N TRP A 488 10.76 -27.24 -28.80
CA TRP A 488 10.11 -27.24 -27.48
C TRP A 488 11.13 -27.44 -26.37
N ARG A 489 10.97 -26.75 -25.24
CA ARG A 489 11.85 -26.90 -24.07
C ARG A 489 11.83 -28.35 -23.57
N PRO A 490 12.97 -29.04 -23.41
CA PRO A 490 13.02 -30.43 -22.93
C PRO A 490 12.49 -30.57 -21.49
N ASP A 491 12.25 -31.80 -21.04
CA ASP A 491 11.87 -32.14 -19.66
C ASP A 491 10.63 -31.40 -19.13
N TYR A 492 9.60 -31.32 -19.97
CA TYR A 492 8.34 -30.67 -19.63
C TYR A 492 7.52 -31.51 -18.65
N ASP A 493 7.19 -30.91 -17.51
CA ASP A 493 6.23 -31.41 -16.53
C ASP A 493 5.19 -30.30 -16.26
N PRO A 494 3.90 -30.50 -16.62
CA PRO A 494 2.85 -29.52 -16.36
C PRO A 494 2.55 -29.30 -14.87
N LEU A 495 3.05 -30.18 -13.99
CA LEU A 495 2.86 -30.08 -12.53
C LEU A 495 4.06 -29.44 -11.83
N TYR A 496 5.17 -29.21 -12.52
CA TYR A 496 6.33 -28.59 -11.93
C TYR A 496 6.12 -27.08 -11.76
N SER A 497 6.26 -26.60 -10.52
CA SER A 497 6.27 -25.17 -10.20
C SER A 497 7.50 -24.85 -9.37
N HIS A 498 8.21 -23.81 -9.77
CA HIS A 498 9.31 -23.25 -9.01
C HIS A 498 9.30 -21.74 -9.21
N HIS A 499 9.11 -21.01 -8.13
CA HIS A 499 9.02 -19.55 -8.16
C HIS A 499 10.26 -18.91 -8.81
N THR A 500 10.03 -17.99 -9.74
CA THR A 500 10.94 -17.17 -10.56
C THR A 500 12.04 -17.92 -11.31
N ARG A 501 11.93 -19.25 -11.46
CA ARG A 501 12.96 -20.08 -12.11
C ARG A 501 12.39 -21.08 -13.11
N SER A 502 11.11 -20.93 -13.46
CA SER A 502 10.43 -21.78 -14.43
C SER A 502 9.88 -20.94 -15.58
N ASP A 503 9.30 -21.60 -16.59
CA ASP A 503 8.63 -20.90 -17.69
C ASP A 503 7.29 -20.27 -17.29
N PHE A 504 6.75 -20.66 -16.14
CA PHE A 504 5.39 -20.34 -15.72
C PHE A 504 5.32 -19.45 -14.48
N THR A 505 6.22 -19.66 -13.53
CA THR A 505 6.20 -19.06 -12.19
C THR A 505 7.55 -18.63 -11.71
#